data_AF-A0A9P1PDT7-F1
#
_entry.id   AF-A0A9P1PDT7-F1
#
_cell.length_a   1.000
_cell.length_b   1.000
_cell.length_c   1.000
_cell.angle_alpha   90.00
_cell.angle_beta   90.00
_cell.angle_gamma   90.00
#
_symmetry.space_group_name_H-M   'P 1'
#
loop_
_entity.id
_entity.type
_entity.pdbx_description
1 polymer ?
#
loop_
_entity_poly.entity_id
_entity_poly.type
_entity_poly.pdbx_seq_one_letter_code
_entity_poly.pdbx_strand_id
1 'polypeptide(L)'
;MTLPEPVRDALYNVVLALSQGKGISLVPRHLKLTTQEAADLLNISRPTLVRLLEDGRIPFEKPGRHRRVSLDALLEYQQETRSNRRAALGELSRDALGELQAALAEKK
;
A
#
# COMPACT_ATOMS: atom_id res chain seq x y z
N MET A 1 17.40 19.05 24.81
CA MET A 1 16.54 19.30 23.63
C MET A 1 15.34 18.37 23.74
N THR A 2 14.13 18.90 23.85
CA THR A 2 12.89 18.11 23.91
C THR A 2 12.35 17.93 22.50
N LEU A 3 12.13 16.67 22.09
CA LEU A 3 11.53 16.38 20.79
C LEU A 3 10.01 16.57 20.86
N PRO A 4 9.38 17.19 19.83
CA PRO A 4 7.93 17.19 19.70
C PRO A 4 7.39 15.75 19.70
N GLU A 5 6.22 15.56 20.32
CA GLU A 5 5.59 14.24 20.45
C GLU A 5 5.48 13.47 19.12
N PRO A 6 5.01 14.07 18.01
CA PRO A 6 4.92 13.35 16.73
C PRO A 6 6.27 12.81 16.23
N VAL A 7 7.36 13.53 16.50
CA VAL A 7 8.71 13.13 16.08
C VAL A 7 9.20 11.96 16.93
N ARG A 8 8.92 11.98 18.24
CA ARG A 8 9.26 10.89 19.14
C ARG A 8 8.52 9.60 18.75
N ASP A 9 7.23 9.69 18.42
CA ASP A 9 6.42 8.53 18.04
C ASP A 9 6.89 7.96 16.69
N ALA A 10 7.23 8.82 15.72
CA ALA A 10 7.82 8.39 14.47
C ALA A 10 9.14 7.63 14.69
N LEU A 11 10.02 8.16 15.55
CA LEU A 11 11.29 7.51 15.90
C LEU A 11 11.07 6.17 16.61
N TYR A 12 10.08 6.07 17.49
CA TYR A 12 9.75 4.80 18.15
C TYR A 12 9.36 3.72 17.14
N ASN A 13 8.51 4.07 16.17
CA ASN A 13 8.11 3.16 15.09
C ASN A 13 9.31 2.73 14.23
N VAL A 14 10.24 3.65 13.95
CA VAL A 14 11.48 3.34 13.22
C VAL A 14 12.32 2.34 14.00
N VAL A 15 12.59 2.60 15.28
CA VAL A 15 13.40 1.72 16.14
C VAL A 15 12.75 0.34 16.26
N LEU A 16 11.43 0.27 16.45
CA LEU A 16 10.69 -0.99 16.53
C LEU A 16 10.78 -1.81 15.25
N ALA A 17 10.72 -1.17 14.08
CA ALA A 17 10.88 -1.86 12.81
C ALA A 17 12.33 -2.37 12.63
N LEU A 18 13.34 -1.59 13.01
CA LEU A 18 14.74 -2.02 12.98
C LEU A 18 15.01 -3.20 13.92
N SER A 19 14.44 -3.20 15.13
CA SER A 19 14.61 -4.30 16.08
C SER A 19 13.98 -5.61 15.59
N GLN A 20 13.06 -5.53 14.64
CA GLN A 20 12.45 -6.69 13.96
C GLN A 20 13.20 -7.11 12.69
N GLY A 21 14.35 -6.49 12.38
CA GLY A 21 15.12 -6.74 11.17
C GLY A 21 14.46 -6.23 9.89
N LYS A 22 13.48 -5.34 9.98
CA LYS A 22 12.81 -4.75 8.81
C LYS A 22 13.66 -3.59 8.27
N GLY A 23 13.93 -3.61 6.97
CA GLY A 23 14.53 -2.45 6.28
C GLY A 23 13.57 -1.25 6.29
N ILE A 24 14.12 -0.05 6.48
CA ILE A 24 13.35 1.21 6.54
C ILE A 24 13.91 2.19 5.52
N SER A 25 13.03 2.90 4.83
CA SER A 25 13.39 3.99 3.91
C SER A 25 12.71 5.28 4.35
N LEU A 26 13.49 6.37 4.44
CA LEU A 26 12.99 7.71 4.72
C LEU A 26 12.94 8.49 3.40
N VAL A 27 11.74 8.87 2.98
CA VAL A 27 11.50 9.53 1.69
C VAL A 27 10.76 10.85 1.93
N PRO A 28 11.28 11.99 1.45
CA PRO A 28 10.56 13.25 1.49
C PRO A 28 9.23 13.16 0.74
N ARG A 29 8.16 13.71 1.33
CA ARG A 29 6.80 13.57 0.78
C ARG A 29 6.61 14.18 -0.61
N HIS A 30 7.32 15.27 -0.90
CA HIS A 30 7.24 15.97 -2.18
C HIS A 30 8.13 15.37 -3.27
N LEU A 31 8.79 14.25 -3.01
CA LEU A 31 9.70 13.65 -3.98
C LEU A 31 8.91 13.04 -5.15
N LYS A 32 9.37 13.33 -6.35
CA LYS A 32 8.95 12.65 -7.58
C LYS A 32 9.84 11.42 -7.77
N LEU A 33 9.24 10.25 -7.61
CA LEU A 33 9.91 8.95 -7.66
C LEU A 33 10.09 8.48 -9.11
N THR A 34 11.20 7.81 -9.37
CA THR A 34 11.38 7.01 -10.58
C THR A 34 10.42 5.81 -10.57
N THR A 35 10.19 5.21 -11.73
CA THR A 35 9.40 3.97 -11.82
C THR A 35 10.02 2.79 -11.06
N GLN A 36 11.34 2.82 -10.80
CA GLN A 36 11.97 1.74 -10.04
C GLN A 36 11.67 1.92 -8.55
N GLU A 37 11.97 3.10 -8.00
CA GLU A 37 11.70 3.41 -6.58
C GLU A 37 10.22 3.24 -6.23
N ALA A 38 9.32 3.65 -7.11
CA ALA A 38 7.89 3.46 -6.95
C ALA A 38 7.48 1.98 -6.94
N ALA A 39 8.12 1.14 -7.76
CA ALA A 39 7.83 -0.29 -7.81
C ALA A 39 8.36 -1.00 -6.55
N ASP A 40 9.54 -0.60 -6.09
CA ASP A 40 10.15 -1.12 -4.87
C ASP A 40 9.29 -0.78 -3.64
N LEU A 41 8.74 0.44 -3.55
CA LEU A 41 7.82 0.85 -2.48
C LEU A 41 6.49 0.08 -2.48
N LEU A 42 5.97 -0.26 -3.66
CA LEU A 42 4.77 -1.09 -3.78
C LEU A 42 5.07 -2.59 -3.68
N ASN A 43 6.34 -2.98 -3.58
CA ASN A 43 6.81 -4.37 -3.59
C ASN A 43 6.29 -5.16 -4.81
N ILE A 44 6.38 -4.55 -5.99
CA ILE A 44 6.00 -5.15 -7.28
C ILE A 44 7.14 -5.00 -8.29
N SER A 45 7.08 -5.76 -9.39
CA SER A 45 8.03 -5.57 -10.48
C SER A 45 7.81 -4.22 -11.20
N ARG A 46 8.90 -3.62 -11.69
CA ARG A 46 8.82 -2.39 -12.49
C ARG A 46 7.89 -2.51 -13.71
N PRO A 47 7.88 -3.61 -14.50
CA PRO A 47 6.92 -3.77 -15.59
C PRO A 47 5.46 -3.71 -15.11
N THR A 48 5.14 -4.32 -13.96
CA THR A 48 3.80 -4.25 -13.37
C THR A 48 3.43 -2.81 -13.01
N LEU A 49 4.35 -2.06 -12.39
CA LEU A 49 4.10 -0.64 -12.12
C LEU A 49 3.83 0.13 -13.41
N VAL A 50 4.67 -0.04 -14.44
CA VAL A 50 4.53 0.67 -15.71
C VAL A 50 3.16 0.41 -16.32
N ARG A 51 2.68 -0.84 -16.29
CA ARG A 51 1.32 -1.17 -16.73
C ARG A 51 0.26 -0.42 -15.92
N LEU A 52 0.36 -0.36 -14.60
CA LEU A 52 -0.58 0.42 -13.77
C LEU A 52 -0.58 1.91 -14.10
N LEU A 53 0.59 2.48 -14.44
CA LEU A 53 0.68 3.88 -14.89
C LEU A 53 -0.02 4.07 -16.24
N GLU A 54 0.23 3.18 -17.19
CA GLU A 54 -0.34 3.23 -18.56
C GLU A 54 -1.85 2.97 -18.56
N ASP A 55 -2.34 2.11 -17.66
CA ASP A 55 -3.76 1.84 -17.41
C ASP A 55 -4.46 3.00 -16.67
N GLY A 56 -3.74 4.07 -16.31
CA GLY A 56 -4.28 5.24 -15.58
C GLY A 56 -4.65 4.97 -14.12
N ARG A 57 -4.27 3.80 -13.57
CA ARG A 57 -4.56 3.42 -12.18
C ARG A 57 -3.79 4.24 -11.16
N ILE A 58 -2.64 4.78 -11.55
CA ILE A 58 -1.79 5.62 -10.70
C ILE A 58 -1.37 6.85 -11.52
N PRO A 59 -1.71 8.07 -11.07
CA PRO A 59 -1.27 9.28 -11.73
C PRO A 59 0.27 9.36 -11.82
N PHE A 60 0.78 9.75 -12.98
CA PHE A 60 2.20 10.00 -13.20
C PHE A 60 2.40 11.23 -14.08
N GLU A 61 3.59 11.81 -13.97
CA GLU A 61 4.04 12.91 -14.81
C GLU A 61 5.18 12.45 -15.71
N LYS A 62 5.36 13.16 -16.81
CA LYS A 62 6.47 12.93 -17.73
C LYS A 62 7.10 14.27 -18.12
N PRO A 63 7.80 14.96 -17.20
CA PRO A 63 8.40 16.28 -17.46
C PRO A 63 9.59 16.24 -18.46
N GLY A 64 9.78 15.12 -19.16
CA GLY A 64 10.87 14.88 -20.11
C GLY A 64 10.74 13.48 -20.70
N ARG A 65 11.84 12.71 -20.73
CA ARG A 65 11.82 11.35 -21.29
C ARG A 65 11.26 10.30 -20.32
N HIS A 66 11.46 10.48 -19.02
CA HIS A 66 11.16 9.47 -18.01
C HIS A 66 9.89 9.80 -17.22
N ARG A 67 9.13 8.74 -16.88
CA ARG A 67 7.97 8.84 -15.99
C ARG A 67 8.43 9.14 -14.56
N ARG A 68 7.61 9.91 -13.85
CA ARG A 68 7.79 10.28 -12.45
C ARG A 68 6.47 10.13 -11.73
N VAL A 69 6.50 9.51 -10.56
CA VAL A 69 5.31 9.23 -9.74
C VAL A 69 5.44 9.97 -8.42
N SER A 70 4.40 10.66 -7.98
CA SER A 70 4.43 11.27 -6.64
C SER A 70 4.23 10.21 -5.56
N LEU A 71 4.84 10.42 -4.39
CA LEU A 71 4.62 9.51 -3.26
C LEU A 71 3.13 9.48 -2.84
N ASP A 72 2.45 10.62 -2.84
CA ASP A 72 1.03 10.70 -2.47
C ASP A 72 0.16 9.81 -3.38
N ALA A 73 0.38 9.85 -4.71
CA ALA A 73 -0.35 9.01 -5.66
C ALA A 73 -0.12 7.50 -5.42
N LEU A 74 1.10 7.10 -5.02
CA LEU A 74 1.38 5.71 -4.68
C LEU A 74 0.69 5.27 -3.39
N LEU A 75 0.70 6.13 -2.36
CA LEU A 75 0.08 5.83 -1.07
C LEU A 75 -1.44 5.74 -1.21
N GLU A 76 -2.05 6.60 -2.01
CA GLU A 76 -3.48 6.55 -2.31
C GLU A 76 -3.87 5.24 -3.01
N TYR A 77 -3.14 4.86 -4.07
CA TYR A 77 -3.34 3.57 -4.74
C TYR A 77 -3.17 2.37 -3.80
N GLN A 78 -2.14 2.40 -2.94
CA GLN A 78 -1.90 1.33 -1.98
C GLN A 78 -3.04 1.21 -0.97
N GLN A 79 -3.56 2.34 -0.49
CA GLN A 79 -4.67 2.37 0.45
C GLN A 79 -5.97 1.86 -0.18
N GLU A 80 -6.29 2.29 -1.41
CA GLU A 80 -7.45 1.80 -2.17
C GLU A 80 -7.36 0.28 -2.35
N THR A 81 -6.21 -0.22 -2.81
CA THR A 81 -5.98 -1.66 -3.03
C THR A 81 -6.13 -2.47 -1.74
N ARG A 82 -5.61 -1.96 -0.61
CA ARG A 82 -5.78 -2.60 0.71
C ARG A 82 -7.23 -2.62 1.15
N SER A 83 -7.98 -1.54 0.90
CA SER A 83 -9.41 -1.47 1.20
C SER A 83 -10.20 -2.50 0.40
N ASN A 84 -10.00 -2.54 -0.92
CA ASN A 84 -10.68 -3.47 -1.83
C ASN A 84 -10.38 -4.93 -1.48
N ARG A 85 -9.12 -5.25 -1.15
CA ARG A 85 -8.74 -6.60 -0.70
C ARG A 85 -9.45 -7.01 0.59
N ARG A 86 -9.53 -6.10 1.58
CA ARG A 86 -10.25 -6.36 2.84
C ARG A 86 -11.74 -6.56 2.61
N ALA A 87 -12.35 -5.76 1.74
CA ALA A 87 -13.76 -5.91 1.38
C ALA A 87 -14.02 -7.29 0.74
N ALA A 88 -13.22 -7.67 -0.26
CA ALA A 88 -13.37 -8.96 -0.93
C ALA A 88 -13.20 -10.16 0.02
N LEU A 89 -12.23 -10.12 0.93
CA LEU A 89 -12.06 -11.16 1.96
C LEU A 89 -13.24 -11.20 2.94
N GLY A 90 -13.81 -10.03 3.26
CA GLY A 90 -15.01 -9.90 4.08
C GLY A 90 -16.22 -10.56 3.42
N GLU A 91 -16.42 -10.34 2.12
CA GLU A 91 -17.52 -11.00 1.37
C GLU A 91 -17.37 -12.51 1.36
N LEU A 92 -16.19 -13.03 0.99
CA LEU A 92 -15.94 -14.48 0.99
C LEU A 92 -16.18 -15.12 2.37
N SER A 93 -15.83 -14.40 3.44
CA SER A 93 -16.07 -14.86 4.81
C SER A 93 -17.55 -14.87 5.17
N ARG A 94 -18.31 -13.85 4.73
CA ARG A 94 -19.77 -13.78 4.95
C ARG A 94 -20.50 -14.87 4.18
N ASP A 95 -20.14 -15.09 2.93
CA ASP A 95 -20.73 -16.13 2.07
C ASP A 95 -20.51 -17.51 2.70
N ALA A 96 -19.28 -17.82 3.11
CA ALA A 96 -18.95 -19.09 3.78
C ALA A 96 -19.71 -19.29 5.11
N LEU A 97 -19.89 -18.23 5.90
CA LEU A 97 -20.69 -18.29 7.13
C LEU A 97 -22.18 -18.50 6.84
N GLY A 98 -22.71 -17.87 5.78
CA GLY A 98 -24.10 -18.05 5.35
C GLY A 98 -24.39 -19.47 4.87
N GLU A 99 -23.50 -20.06 4.07
CA GLU A 99 -23.61 -21.46 3.61
C GLU A 99 -23.61 -22.45 4.78
N LEU A 100 -22.72 -22.24 5.77
CA LEU A 100 -22.68 -23.07 6.98
C LEU A 100 -23.97 -22.94 7.81
N GLN A 101 -24.53 -21.73 7.93
CA GLN A 101 -25.78 -21.52 8.65
C GLN A 101 -26.97 -22.19 7.95
N ALA A 102 -27.05 -22.11 6.62
CA ALA A 102 -28.09 -22.77 5.83
C ALA A 102 -28.03 -24.30 5.98
N ALA A 103 -26.82 -24.88 5.88
CA ALA A 103 -26.62 -26.32 6.03
C ALA A 103 -26.95 -26.86 7.43
N LEU A 104 -26.81 -26.03 8.48
CA LEU A 104 -27.21 -26.36 9.84
C LEU A 104 -28.73 -26.23 10.06
N ALA A 105 -29.39 -25.34 9.32
CA ALA A 105 -30.84 -25.16 9.40
C ALA A 105 -31.63 -26.28 8.71
N GLU A 106 -31.11 -26.84 7.61
CA GLU A 106 -31.76 -27.95 6.87
C GLU A 106 -31.68 -29.32 7.58
N LYS A 107 -30.82 -29.46 8.60
CA LYS A 107 -30.69 -30.69 9.40
C LYS A 107 -31.61 -30.75 10.63
N LYS A 108 -32.52 -29.79 10.80
CA LYS A 108 -33.49 -29.69 11.89
C LYS A 108 -34.91 -29.96 11.39
#